data_AF-A0A432KAY2-F1
#
_entry.id   AF-A0A432KAY2-F1
#
_cell.length_a   1.000
_cell.length_b   1.000
_cell.length_c   1.000
_cell.angle_alpha   90.00
_cell.angle_beta   90.00
_cell.angle_gamma   90.00
#
_symmetry.space_group_name_H-M   'P 1'
#
loop_
_entity.id
_entity.type
_entity.pdbx_description
1 polymer ?
#
loop_
_entity_poly.entity_id
_entity_poly.type
_entity_poly.pdbx_seq_one_letter_code
_entity_poly.pdbx_strand_id
1 'polypeptide(L)'
;MTSAGLTPKFESDMEVDFIAVGSGMGASCAALAAQSQGLETVMLEKSEVFGGGTTYSYGIVWVGDNHLERALGIEDSREDAYAYLHHLAAGHEMESNLRAYIETSPEALKFFCDDVGIPFYVVRGFPDYFQGMANGSLGEGRNLQVRPFESKSLGEWHKYLRAAPAVTHRATLEEVASWGGRAQPQNWDRQLIRDRMEQDVRTFGAGLIGHLMSAVLRRNIPFYLYTDVRSLIVEDGRVQGVIARQGANEFRIMARRGVLLATGSNVRNEALTERSSEFHATKTLLPPSVDGDAIVLAGEIGGAISIKPQFQQDLLYVIPGEEHYGTPLYRGVTNNESGFPHSILVNLDGDRFSDESIGQQVGATLRNFDVRRHRYVNVPCFLVFDQTYLDKYGLGSIQPGDEVPDWLIKDDSIKGLAERLGVDGEGLTKTIQRFNKFAEAGKDEDFGRGEFPFANSVSGDLTNKPNPNLGPLNQPPYFGLPLEPAAAGSTRLVTNELAQVMHLRGQAIPGLYACGSASAHYYGIGYQAGCELGGAMTFGYLAAKHAAAG
;
A
#
# COMPACT_ATOMS: atom_id res chain seq x y z
N MET A 1 -20.25 -0.19 27.18
CA MET A 1 -19.26 -1.12 27.76
C MET A 1 -17.93 -0.75 27.13
N THR A 2 -16.91 -0.46 27.93
CA THR A 2 -15.58 -0.07 27.42
C THR A 2 -14.95 -1.24 26.65
N SER A 3 -14.12 -0.91 25.65
CA SER A 3 -13.39 -1.85 24.78
C SER A 3 -12.50 -2.88 25.51
N ALA A 4 -12.30 -2.72 26.82
CA ALA A 4 -11.42 -3.52 27.66
C ALA A 4 -11.94 -4.94 28.01
N GLY A 5 -13.10 -5.36 27.51
CA GLY A 5 -13.75 -6.62 27.91
C GLY A 5 -13.45 -7.85 27.05
N LEU A 6 -12.96 -7.68 25.83
CA LEU A 6 -12.76 -8.78 24.86
C LEU A 6 -11.30 -9.13 24.61
N THR A 7 -10.40 -8.15 24.74
CA THR A 7 -8.97 -8.41 24.64
C THR A 7 -8.48 -9.03 25.94
N PRO A 8 -7.77 -10.17 25.90
CA PRO A 8 -7.15 -10.72 27.09
C PRO A 8 -6.22 -9.68 27.74
N LYS A 9 -6.25 -9.60 29.07
CA LYS A 9 -5.31 -8.76 29.82
C LYS A 9 -4.13 -9.61 30.23
N PHE A 10 -2.94 -9.03 30.17
CA PHE A 10 -1.80 -9.65 30.81
C PHE A 10 -1.98 -9.60 32.33
N GLU A 11 -1.87 -10.76 32.97
CA GLU A 11 -1.90 -10.88 34.43
C GLU A 11 -0.48 -11.00 35.02
N SER A 12 0.47 -11.48 34.21
CA SER A 12 1.86 -11.72 34.59
C SER A 12 2.74 -11.89 33.35
N ASP A 13 4.05 -11.97 33.54
CA ASP A 13 5.02 -12.36 32.51
C ASP A 13 4.63 -13.70 31.86
N MET A 14 5.02 -13.90 30.60
CA MET A 14 4.73 -15.13 29.86
C MET A 14 5.93 -15.61 29.04
N GLU A 15 5.91 -16.89 28.67
CA GLU A 15 6.90 -17.51 27.80
C GLU A 15 6.19 -18.30 26.72
N VAL A 16 6.63 -18.12 25.48
CA VAL A 16 6.11 -18.79 24.28
C VAL A 16 7.27 -19.17 23.37
N ASP A 17 7.01 -19.85 22.27
CA ASP A 17 8.03 -20.15 21.27
C ASP A 17 8.24 -18.96 20.32
N PHE A 18 7.16 -18.33 19.84
CA PHE A 18 7.23 -17.30 18.81
C PHE A 18 6.35 -16.09 19.13
N ILE A 19 6.90 -14.88 18.94
CA ILE A 19 6.18 -13.62 19.11
C ILE A 19 6.06 -12.94 17.75
N ALA A 20 4.84 -12.66 17.29
CA ALA A 20 4.58 -11.83 16.12
C ALA A 20 4.07 -10.45 16.57
N VAL A 21 4.82 -9.40 16.22
CA VAL A 21 4.49 -8.01 16.58
C VAL A 21 3.79 -7.32 15.40
N GLY A 22 2.58 -6.86 15.65
CA GLY A 22 1.64 -6.28 14.68
C GLY A 22 0.43 -7.18 14.41
N SER A 23 -0.56 -6.64 13.69
CA SER A 23 -1.74 -7.39 13.21
C SER A 23 -2.06 -7.19 11.73
N GLY A 24 -1.08 -6.68 10.96
CA GLY A 24 -1.16 -6.67 9.50
C GLY A 24 -0.85 -8.05 8.90
N MET A 25 -0.87 -8.15 7.57
CA MET A 25 -0.69 -9.42 6.86
C MET A 25 0.56 -10.20 7.30
N GLY A 26 1.70 -9.52 7.46
CA GLY A 26 2.97 -10.16 7.83
C GLY A 26 2.91 -10.87 9.18
N ALA A 27 2.39 -10.19 10.21
CA ALA A 27 2.26 -10.76 11.55
C ALA A 27 1.25 -11.93 11.58
N SER A 28 0.08 -11.76 10.95
CA SER A 28 -0.93 -12.82 10.89
C SER A 28 -0.42 -14.05 10.14
N CYS A 29 0.24 -13.87 8.98
CA CYS A 29 0.82 -14.96 8.21
C CYS A 29 1.93 -15.68 8.99
N ALA A 30 2.84 -14.93 9.63
CA ALA A 30 3.90 -15.51 10.47
C ALA A 30 3.31 -16.31 11.64
N ALA A 31 2.32 -15.77 12.34
CA ALA A 31 1.71 -16.45 13.48
C ALA A 31 0.98 -17.75 13.08
N LEU A 32 0.22 -17.71 11.98
CA LEU A 32 -0.47 -18.89 11.45
C LEU A 32 0.52 -19.97 10.98
N ALA A 33 1.61 -19.55 10.31
CA ALA A 33 2.66 -20.46 9.89
C ALA A 33 3.39 -21.08 11.09
N ALA A 34 3.75 -20.28 12.10
CA ALA A 34 4.43 -20.75 13.31
C ALA A 34 3.57 -21.75 14.10
N GLN A 35 2.28 -21.43 14.29
CA GLN A 35 1.35 -22.34 14.94
C GLN A 35 1.16 -23.66 14.14
N SER A 36 1.16 -23.59 12.80
CA SER A 36 1.15 -24.80 11.96
C SER A 36 2.42 -25.65 12.07
N GLN A 37 3.55 -25.07 12.50
CA GLN A 37 4.77 -25.81 12.84
C GLN A 37 4.77 -26.32 14.30
N GLY A 38 3.67 -26.14 15.04
CA GLY A 38 3.54 -26.57 16.43
C GLY A 38 4.14 -25.60 17.46
N LEU A 39 4.48 -24.37 17.07
CA LEU A 39 5.04 -23.37 17.98
C LEU A 39 3.94 -22.70 18.81
N GLU A 40 4.14 -22.60 20.12
CA GLU A 40 3.37 -21.73 21.00
C GLU A 40 3.59 -20.28 20.54
N THR A 41 2.55 -19.63 20.05
CA THR A 41 2.68 -18.35 19.34
C THR A 41 1.77 -17.29 19.95
N VAL A 42 2.26 -16.06 20.09
CA VAL A 42 1.46 -14.90 20.51
C VAL A 42 1.56 -13.75 19.50
N MET A 43 0.45 -13.04 19.31
CA MET A 43 0.38 -11.83 18.51
C MET A 43 0.13 -10.60 19.39
N LEU A 44 0.90 -9.52 19.15
CA LEU A 44 0.83 -8.28 19.93
C LEU A 44 0.51 -7.09 19.00
N GLU A 45 -0.58 -6.38 19.24
CA GLU A 45 -1.00 -5.20 18.48
C GLU A 45 -1.16 -4.00 19.42
N LYS A 46 -0.47 -2.90 19.12
CA LYS A 46 -0.49 -1.70 19.95
C LYS A 46 -1.77 -0.89 19.84
N SER A 47 -2.45 -0.97 18.70
CA SER A 47 -3.68 -0.25 18.41
C SER A 47 -4.88 -0.85 19.15
N GLU A 48 -5.92 -0.02 19.29
CA GLU A 48 -7.25 -0.43 19.76
C GLU A 48 -8.02 -1.30 18.75
N VAL A 49 -7.61 -1.29 17.49
CA VAL A 49 -8.19 -2.06 16.37
C VAL A 49 -7.07 -2.74 15.58
N PHE A 50 -7.37 -3.90 14.98
CA PHE A 50 -6.40 -4.71 14.24
C PHE A 50 -6.44 -4.51 12.72
N GLY A 51 -5.38 -4.97 12.06
CA GLY A 51 -5.21 -4.97 10.59
C GLY A 51 -4.16 -4.00 10.06
N GLY A 52 -3.70 -3.05 10.89
CA GLY A 52 -2.64 -2.11 10.54
C GLY A 52 -2.86 -1.36 9.22
N GLY A 53 -1.78 -1.08 8.50
CA GLY A 53 -1.82 -0.46 7.17
C GLY A 53 -2.39 -1.38 6.07
N THR A 54 -2.41 -2.71 6.27
CA THR A 54 -2.97 -3.65 5.28
C THR A 54 -4.42 -3.32 4.95
N THR A 55 -5.22 -2.88 5.93
CA THR A 55 -6.64 -2.55 5.69
C THR A 55 -6.85 -1.33 4.80
N TYR A 56 -5.84 -0.47 4.59
CA TYR A 56 -5.88 0.69 3.70
C TYR A 56 -5.52 0.34 2.26
N SER A 57 -5.12 -0.90 2.00
CA SER A 57 -4.73 -1.35 0.66
C SER A 57 -5.90 -1.97 -0.11
N TYR A 58 -5.71 -2.15 -1.41
CA TYR A 58 -6.59 -2.98 -2.25
C TYR A 58 -6.47 -4.49 -1.95
N GLY A 59 -5.64 -4.91 -0.99
CA GLY A 59 -5.50 -6.31 -0.59
C GLY A 59 -4.96 -7.23 -1.69
N ILE A 60 -4.21 -6.67 -2.64
CA ILE A 60 -3.61 -7.41 -3.75
C ILE A 60 -2.37 -8.14 -3.24
N VAL A 61 -2.21 -9.41 -3.60
CA VAL A 61 -1.01 -10.20 -3.32
C VAL A 61 -0.44 -10.64 -4.66
N TRP A 62 0.83 -10.31 -4.92
CA TRP A 62 1.50 -10.74 -6.15
C TRP A 62 2.24 -12.06 -5.90
N VAL A 63 2.08 -13.07 -6.77
CA VAL A 63 2.79 -14.37 -6.72
C VAL A 63 2.91 -14.91 -8.15
N GLY A 64 4.13 -15.06 -8.67
CA GLY A 64 4.38 -15.74 -9.96
C GLY A 64 4.51 -17.26 -9.82
N ASP A 65 4.38 -18.01 -10.90
CA ASP A 65 4.38 -19.49 -10.96
C ASP A 65 3.48 -20.15 -9.89
N ASN A 66 2.26 -19.64 -9.75
CA ASN A 66 1.35 -20.01 -8.68
C ASN A 66 0.31 -21.07 -9.12
N HIS A 67 -0.26 -21.79 -8.15
CA HIS A 67 -1.19 -22.89 -8.45
C HIS A 67 -2.57 -22.42 -8.91
N LEU A 68 -2.97 -21.18 -8.57
CA LEU A 68 -4.27 -20.62 -8.95
C LEU A 68 -4.29 -20.18 -10.42
N GLU A 69 -3.20 -19.60 -10.92
CA GLU A 69 -3.10 -19.22 -12.34
C GLU A 69 -3.00 -20.45 -13.26
N ARG A 70 -2.27 -21.50 -12.83
CA ARG A 70 -2.22 -22.79 -13.55
C ARG A 70 -3.60 -23.45 -13.63
N ALA A 71 -4.41 -23.35 -12.57
CA ALA A 71 -5.79 -23.84 -12.59
C ALA A 71 -6.69 -23.10 -13.60
N LEU A 72 -6.30 -21.89 -14.02
CA LEU A 72 -6.96 -21.10 -15.04
C LEU A 72 -6.35 -21.28 -16.44
N GLY A 73 -5.32 -22.14 -16.59
CA GLY A 73 -4.60 -22.34 -17.84
C GLY A 73 -3.70 -21.16 -18.24
N ILE A 74 -3.33 -20.30 -17.28
CA ILE A 74 -2.37 -19.22 -17.52
C ILE A 74 -0.96 -19.80 -17.39
N GLU A 75 -0.15 -19.61 -18.43
CA GLU A 75 1.26 -20.03 -18.45
C GLU A 75 2.14 -18.97 -17.78
N ASP A 76 2.94 -19.40 -16.82
CA ASP A 76 3.94 -18.59 -16.12
C ASP A 76 5.12 -19.48 -15.69
N SER A 77 6.24 -18.86 -15.31
CA SER A 77 7.43 -19.52 -14.81
C SER A 77 8.12 -18.72 -13.70
N ARG A 78 8.91 -19.40 -12.87
CA ARG A 78 9.76 -18.72 -11.86
C ARG A 78 10.76 -17.79 -12.54
N GLU A 79 11.28 -18.21 -13.69
CA GLU A 79 12.23 -17.47 -14.50
C GLU A 79 11.64 -16.15 -15.00
N ASP A 80 10.41 -16.17 -15.52
CA ASP A 80 9.71 -14.97 -15.98
C ASP A 80 9.35 -14.04 -14.82
N ALA A 81 8.87 -14.61 -13.71
CA ALA A 81 8.56 -13.84 -12.50
C ALA A 81 9.82 -13.16 -11.93
N TYR A 82 10.95 -13.87 -11.90
CA TYR A 82 12.24 -13.30 -11.50
C TYR A 82 12.71 -12.22 -12.46
N ALA A 83 12.67 -12.47 -13.78
CA ALA A 83 13.08 -11.51 -14.80
C ALA A 83 12.30 -10.20 -14.70
N TYR A 84 10.99 -10.29 -14.43
CA TYR A 84 10.14 -9.13 -14.24
C TYR A 84 10.52 -8.32 -12.99
N LEU A 85 10.59 -8.96 -11.82
CA LEU A 85 10.95 -8.25 -10.58
C LEU A 85 12.39 -7.72 -10.59
N HIS A 86 13.31 -8.42 -11.24
CA HIS A 86 14.68 -7.95 -11.46
C HIS A 86 14.70 -6.70 -12.36
N HIS A 87 13.84 -6.63 -13.39
CA HIS A 87 13.69 -5.41 -14.18
C HIS A 87 13.23 -4.23 -13.32
N LEU A 88 12.22 -4.44 -12.46
CA LEU A 88 11.73 -3.39 -11.54
C LEU A 88 12.80 -2.93 -10.55
N ALA A 89 13.70 -3.83 -10.15
CA ALA A 89 14.70 -3.53 -9.14
C ALA A 89 15.74 -2.51 -9.59
N ALA A 90 15.99 -2.40 -10.90
CA ALA A 90 16.92 -1.45 -11.49
C ALA A 90 18.34 -1.51 -10.84
N GLY A 91 18.81 -2.71 -10.48
CA GLY A 91 20.12 -2.92 -9.84
C GLY A 91 20.15 -2.65 -8.33
N HIS A 92 18.98 -2.53 -7.70
CA HIS A 92 18.82 -2.34 -6.25
C HIS A 92 18.19 -3.54 -5.55
N GLU A 93 18.05 -4.67 -6.22
CA GLU A 93 17.55 -5.92 -5.65
C GLU A 93 18.40 -6.42 -4.48
N MET A 94 17.73 -7.07 -3.54
CA MET A 94 18.39 -7.91 -2.55
C MET A 94 18.39 -9.33 -3.11
N GLU A 95 19.43 -9.66 -3.87
CA GLU A 95 19.46 -10.84 -4.74
C GLU A 95 19.05 -12.16 -4.04
N SER A 96 19.58 -12.45 -2.84
CA SER A 96 19.19 -13.67 -2.11
C SER A 96 17.72 -13.65 -1.68
N ASN A 97 17.23 -12.50 -1.20
CA ASN A 97 15.83 -12.33 -0.83
C ASN A 97 14.90 -12.43 -2.05
N LEU A 98 15.26 -11.84 -3.18
CA LEU A 98 14.47 -11.91 -4.41
C LEU A 98 14.34 -13.36 -4.88
N ARG A 99 15.44 -14.12 -4.89
CA ARG A 99 15.41 -15.55 -5.21
C ARG A 99 14.54 -16.33 -4.24
N ALA A 100 14.72 -16.15 -2.94
CA ALA A 100 13.93 -16.84 -1.93
C ALA A 100 12.44 -16.52 -2.04
N TYR A 101 12.07 -15.28 -2.39
CA TYR A 101 10.69 -14.92 -2.66
C TYR A 101 10.13 -15.66 -3.88
N ILE A 102 10.83 -15.66 -5.01
CA ILE A 102 10.39 -16.37 -6.23
C ILE A 102 10.27 -17.88 -5.98
N GLU A 103 11.20 -18.48 -5.24
CA GLU A 103 11.19 -19.90 -4.93
C GLU A 103 10.06 -20.30 -3.97
N THR A 104 9.81 -19.47 -2.94
CA THR A 104 8.96 -19.85 -1.80
C THR A 104 7.52 -19.33 -1.93
N SER A 105 7.30 -18.20 -2.61
CA SER A 105 5.98 -17.55 -2.65
C SER A 105 4.84 -18.46 -3.18
N PRO A 106 5.04 -19.36 -4.16
CA PRO A 106 3.99 -20.31 -4.57
C PRO A 106 3.65 -21.34 -3.51
N GLU A 107 4.66 -21.81 -2.76
CA GLU A 107 4.49 -22.75 -1.64
C GLU A 107 3.73 -22.07 -0.50
N ALA A 108 4.14 -20.85 -0.13
CA ALA A 108 3.48 -20.07 0.92
C ALA A 108 2.01 -19.79 0.56
N LEU A 109 1.74 -19.37 -0.68
CA LEU A 109 0.36 -19.18 -1.15
C LEU A 109 -0.45 -20.45 -1.02
N LYS A 110 0.09 -21.60 -1.46
CA LYS A 110 -0.60 -22.90 -1.37
C LYS A 110 -0.91 -23.28 0.07
N PHE A 111 0.03 -23.07 1.00
CA PHE A 111 -0.19 -23.28 2.43
C PHE A 111 -1.34 -22.42 2.96
N PHE A 112 -1.36 -21.13 2.63
CA PHE A 112 -2.45 -20.25 3.09
C PHE A 112 -3.79 -20.59 2.45
N CYS A 113 -3.83 -21.04 1.20
CA CYS A 113 -5.05 -21.54 0.56
C CYS A 113 -5.56 -22.83 1.21
N ASP A 114 -4.71 -23.85 1.27
CA ASP A 114 -5.16 -25.23 1.54
C ASP A 114 -5.16 -25.57 3.03
N ASP A 115 -4.12 -25.18 3.77
CA ASP A 115 -3.95 -25.55 5.17
C ASP A 115 -4.60 -24.52 6.12
N VAL A 116 -4.56 -23.24 5.75
CA VAL A 116 -5.18 -22.15 6.53
C VAL A 116 -6.63 -21.88 6.09
N GLY A 117 -6.95 -22.08 4.81
CA GLY A 117 -8.29 -21.88 4.26
C GLY A 117 -8.57 -20.44 3.83
N ILE A 118 -7.55 -19.68 3.43
CA ILE A 118 -7.72 -18.30 2.95
C ILE A 118 -8.15 -18.34 1.46
N PRO A 119 -9.32 -17.78 1.09
CA PRO A 119 -9.89 -17.95 -0.24
C PRO A 119 -9.31 -16.95 -1.25
N PHE A 120 -8.03 -17.12 -1.58
CA PHE A 120 -7.38 -16.35 -2.65
C PHE A 120 -7.92 -16.76 -4.02
N TYR A 121 -7.98 -15.79 -4.93
CA TYR A 121 -8.30 -15.98 -6.34
C TYR A 121 -7.49 -15.01 -7.21
N VAL A 122 -7.22 -15.40 -8.45
CA VAL A 122 -6.56 -14.54 -9.46
C VAL A 122 -7.52 -13.46 -9.92
N VAL A 123 -7.10 -12.19 -9.85
CA VAL A 123 -7.86 -11.08 -10.43
C VAL A 123 -7.64 -11.10 -11.95
N ARG A 124 -8.67 -11.50 -12.70
CA ARG A 124 -8.61 -11.59 -14.16
C ARG A 124 -8.40 -10.22 -14.80
N GLY A 125 -7.60 -10.17 -15.86
CA GLY A 125 -7.35 -8.96 -16.64
C GLY A 125 -6.63 -7.83 -15.88
N PHE A 126 -5.93 -8.14 -14.79
CA PHE A 126 -5.13 -7.18 -14.03
C PHE A 126 -3.63 -7.39 -14.32
N PRO A 127 -3.05 -6.57 -15.21
CA PRO A 127 -1.70 -6.80 -15.72
C PRO A 127 -0.61 -6.42 -14.71
N ASP A 128 0.58 -6.96 -14.95
CA ASP A 128 1.81 -6.37 -14.44
C ASP A 128 1.95 -4.92 -14.96
N TYR A 129 2.51 -4.03 -14.16
CA TYR A 129 2.60 -2.60 -14.48
C TYR A 129 3.29 -2.37 -15.83
N PHE A 130 4.39 -3.08 -16.08
CA PHE A 130 5.19 -2.97 -17.30
C PHE A 130 4.87 -4.09 -18.31
N GLN A 131 3.63 -4.55 -18.37
CA GLN A 131 3.20 -5.57 -19.33
C GLN A 131 3.57 -5.18 -20.77
N GLY A 132 4.33 -6.05 -21.44
CA GLY A 132 4.83 -5.82 -22.80
C GLY A 132 6.03 -4.87 -22.90
N MET A 133 6.48 -4.32 -21.77
CA MET A 133 7.65 -3.43 -21.68
C MET A 133 8.83 -4.08 -20.94
N ALA A 134 8.56 -5.00 -20.02
CA ALA A 134 9.56 -5.74 -19.26
C ALA A 134 9.55 -7.24 -19.62
N ASN A 135 10.73 -7.85 -19.70
CA ASN A 135 10.86 -9.30 -19.89
C ASN A 135 10.16 -10.04 -18.76
N GLY A 136 9.46 -11.13 -19.11
CA GLY A 136 8.70 -11.94 -18.15
C GLY A 136 7.44 -11.28 -17.57
N SER A 137 7.06 -10.07 -17.99
CA SER A 137 5.81 -9.42 -17.57
C SER A 137 4.58 -10.13 -18.17
N LEU A 138 3.49 -10.19 -17.39
CA LEU A 138 2.24 -10.84 -17.81
C LEU A 138 1.03 -9.89 -17.80
N GLY A 139 0.02 -10.21 -18.61
CA GLY A 139 -1.26 -9.49 -18.68
C GLY A 139 -2.27 -9.85 -17.59
N GLU A 140 -2.08 -10.99 -16.93
CA GLU A 140 -2.86 -11.46 -15.78
C GLU A 140 -2.16 -12.67 -15.14
N GLY A 141 -2.72 -13.23 -14.06
CA GLY A 141 -2.25 -14.47 -13.42
C GLY A 141 -1.64 -14.24 -12.04
N ARG A 142 -0.78 -13.23 -11.93
CA ARG A 142 0.06 -13.04 -10.74
C ARG A 142 -0.56 -12.18 -9.64
N ASN A 143 -1.58 -11.38 -9.95
CA ASN A 143 -2.25 -10.50 -8.99
C ASN A 143 -3.46 -11.21 -8.37
N LEU A 144 -3.43 -11.43 -7.06
CA LEU A 144 -4.42 -12.19 -6.30
C LEU A 144 -5.21 -11.28 -5.35
N GLN A 145 -6.47 -11.62 -5.09
CA GLN A 145 -7.29 -11.05 -4.02
C GLN A 145 -8.00 -12.14 -3.22
N VAL A 146 -8.54 -11.79 -2.06
CA VAL A 146 -9.43 -12.68 -1.31
C VAL A 146 -10.88 -12.39 -1.65
N ARG A 147 -11.72 -13.44 -1.54
CA ARG A 147 -13.18 -13.26 -1.64
C ARG A 147 -13.71 -12.31 -0.55
N PRO A 148 -14.83 -11.58 -0.79
CA PRO A 148 -15.46 -10.73 0.21
C PRO A 148 -15.65 -11.48 1.54
N PHE A 149 -15.43 -10.77 2.65
CA PHE A 149 -15.45 -11.33 4.00
C PHE A 149 -16.62 -10.77 4.81
N GLU A 150 -17.46 -11.61 5.37
CA GLU A 150 -18.52 -11.18 6.29
C GLU A 150 -17.92 -10.87 7.67
N SER A 151 -17.70 -9.58 7.97
CA SER A 151 -17.02 -9.15 9.20
C SER A 151 -17.68 -9.70 10.47
N LYS A 152 -19.02 -9.74 10.49
CA LYS A 152 -19.82 -10.25 11.62
C LYS A 152 -19.51 -11.70 11.98
N SER A 153 -18.94 -12.50 11.08
CA SER A 153 -18.49 -13.87 11.36
C SER A 153 -17.35 -13.95 12.39
N LEU A 154 -16.66 -12.84 12.67
CA LEU A 154 -15.66 -12.74 13.74
C LEU A 154 -16.27 -12.70 15.15
N GLY A 155 -17.61 -12.74 15.27
CA GLY A 155 -18.30 -12.48 16.52
C GLY A 155 -17.93 -11.08 17.03
N GLU A 156 -17.80 -10.91 18.35
CA GLU A 156 -17.50 -9.61 18.94
C GLU A 156 -16.21 -8.93 18.45
N TRP A 157 -15.27 -9.69 17.86
CA TRP A 157 -14.04 -9.15 17.28
C TRP A 157 -14.28 -8.28 16.04
N HIS A 158 -15.44 -8.40 15.37
CA HIS A 158 -15.75 -7.65 14.16
C HIS A 158 -15.67 -6.13 14.36
N LYS A 159 -15.94 -5.64 15.58
CA LYS A 159 -15.90 -4.21 15.96
C LYS A 159 -14.48 -3.66 16.01
N TYR A 160 -13.49 -4.55 16.13
CA TYR A 160 -12.07 -4.21 16.20
C TYR A 160 -11.35 -4.42 14.88
N LEU A 161 -12.02 -4.90 13.84
CA LEU A 161 -11.46 -4.90 12.49
C LEU A 161 -11.44 -3.46 11.97
N ARG A 162 -10.23 -2.92 11.72
CA ARG A 162 -10.08 -1.55 11.26
C ARG A 162 -10.79 -1.33 9.92
N ALA A 163 -11.67 -0.33 9.88
CA ALA A 163 -12.24 0.21 8.65
C ALA A 163 -11.36 1.39 8.18
N ALA A 164 -10.79 1.31 6.97
CA ALA A 164 -10.13 2.48 6.39
C ALA A 164 -11.18 3.46 5.83
N PRO A 165 -10.95 4.77 5.93
CA PRO A 165 -11.94 5.78 5.56
C PRO A 165 -11.99 6.06 4.05
N ALA A 166 -10.86 5.93 3.35
CA ALA A 166 -10.68 6.44 1.99
C ALA A 166 -10.82 5.39 0.88
N VAL A 167 -10.91 4.10 1.21
CA VAL A 167 -11.02 3.01 0.24
C VAL A 167 -12.42 2.42 0.28
N THR A 168 -13.03 2.22 -0.89
CA THR A 168 -14.35 1.59 -1.03
C THR A 168 -14.29 0.10 -0.70
N HIS A 169 -14.30 -0.25 0.59
CA HIS A 169 -14.18 -1.63 1.10
C HIS A 169 -15.38 -2.55 0.87
N ARG A 170 -16.19 -2.27 -0.15
CA ARG A 170 -17.47 -2.96 -0.40
C ARG A 170 -17.58 -3.54 -1.82
N ALA A 171 -16.64 -3.22 -2.72
CA ALA A 171 -16.54 -3.80 -4.06
C ALA A 171 -15.23 -4.57 -4.23
N THR A 172 -15.18 -5.51 -5.17
CA THR A 172 -13.94 -6.19 -5.60
C THR A 172 -13.37 -5.55 -6.88
N LEU A 173 -12.12 -5.88 -7.24
CA LEU A 173 -11.56 -5.40 -8.51
C LEU A 173 -12.30 -5.97 -9.72
N GLU A 174 -12.70 -7.24 -9.68
CA GLU A 174 -13.48 -7.88 -10.75
C GLU A 174 -14.83 -7.20 -10.95
N GLU A 175 -15.50 -6.85 -9.85
CA GLU A 175 -16.77 -6.12 -9.89
C GLU A 175 -16.60 -4.73 -10.48
N VAL A 176 -15.64 -3.94 -9.97
CA VAL A 176 -15.34 -2.60 -10.49
C VAL A 176 -15.01 -2.67 -11.98
N ALA A 177 -14.20 -3.64 -12.42
CA ALA A 177 -13.90 -3.85 -13.83
C ALA A 177 -15.16 -4.20 -14.64
N SER A 178 -16.01 -5.11 -14.13
CA SER A 178 -17.27 -5.50 -14.79
C SER A 178 -18.28 -4.36 -14.91
N TRP A 179 -18.20 -3.37 -14.01
CA TRP A 179 -19.01 -2.15 -14.05
C TRP A 179 -18.40 -1.06 -14.93
N GLY A 180 -17.37 -1.36 -15.72
CA GLY A 180 -16.74 -0.40 -16.64
C GLY A 180 -15.58 0.39 -16.03
N GLY A 181 -15.07 -0.04 -14.87
CA GLY A 181 -13.92 0.56 -14.20
C GLY A 181 -14.28 1.74 -13.29
N ARG A 182 -13.24 2.38 -12.76
CA ARG A 182 -13.38 3.54 -11.85
C ARG A 182 -13.86 4.80 -12.53
N ALA A 183 -13.62 4.90 -13.84
CA ALA A 183 -14.08 6.02 -14.66
C ALA A 183 -15.59 5.97 -14.97
N GLN A 184 -16.30 4.93 -14.54
CA GLN A 184 -17.73 4.74 -14.79
C GLN A 184 -18.53 4.49 -13.48
N PRO A 185 -18.41 5.37 -12.46
CA PRO A 185 -19.01 5.16 -11.14
C PRO A 185 -20.55 5.07 -11.16
N GLN A 186 -21.20 5.62 -12.18
CA GLN A 186 -22.64 5.55 -12.41
C GLN A 186 -23.13 4.14 -12.78
N ASN A 187 -22.24 3.29 -13.32
CA ASN A 187 -22.55 1.91 -13.69
C ASN A 187 -22.40 0.93 -12.51
N TRP A 188 -21.84 1.37 -11.39
CA TRP A 188 -21.58 0.51 -10.25
C TRP A 188 -22.88 0.02 -9.61
N ASP A 189 -22.90 -1.24 -9.16
CA ASP A 189 -24.06 -1.80 -8.46
C ASP A 189 -24.19 -1.20 -7.06
N ARG A 190 -24.91 -0.08 -6.99
CA ARG A 190 -25.16 0.65 -5.75
C ARG A 190 -26.00 -0.15 -4.75
N GLN A 191 -26.81 -1.11 -5.21
CA GLN A 191 -27.60 -1.95 -4.30
C GLN A 191 -26.69 -2.95 -3.61
N LEU A 192 -25.86 -3.67 -4.36
CA LEU A 192 -24.88 -4.60 -3.78
C LEU A 192 -23.95 -3.91 -2.78
N ILE A 193 -23.46 -2.71 -3.13
CA ILE A 193 -22.61 -1.93 -2.23
C ILE A 193 -23.35 -1.60 -0.92
N ARG A 194 -24.61 -1.14 -1.00
CA ARG A 194 -25.43 -0.87 0.19
C ARG A 194 -25.68 -2.12 1.02
N ASP A 195 -26.09 -3.23 0.40
CA ASP A 195 -26.34 -4.49 1.10
C ASP A 195 -25.09 -4.96 1.86
N ARG A 196 -23.91 -4.85 1.23
CA ARG A 196 -22.63 -5.17 1.87
C ARG A 196 -22.26 -4.21 2.99
N MET A 197 -22.64 -2.93 2.90
CA MET A 197 -22.47 -1.99 4.01
C MET A 197 -23.32 -2.40 5.21
N GLU A 198 -24.60 -2.74 5.00
CA GLU A 198 -25.53 -3.15 6.05
C GLU A 198 -25.13 -4.48 6.70
N GLN A 199 -24.66 -5.42 5.89
CA GLN A 199 -24.18 -6.74 6.34
C GLN A 199 -22.77 -6.70 6.91
N ASP A 200 -22.08 -5.56 6.80
CA ASP A 200 -20.67 -5.38 7.14
C ASP A 200 -19.71 -6.34 6.39
N VAL A 201 -19.96 -6.58 5.11
CA VAL A 201 -19.07 -7.34 4.22
C VAL A 201 -17.89 -6.49 3.79
N ARG A 202 -16.66 -6.95 4.05
CA ARG A 202 -15.41 -6.25 3.78
C ARG A 202 -14.70 -6.88 2.58
N THR A 203 -14.25 -6.04 1.66
CA THR A 203 -13.39 -6.44 0.52
C THR A 203 -11.97 -5.90 0.70
N PHE A 204 -11.10 -6.14 -0.28
CA PHE A 204 -9.73 -5.61 -0.32
C PHE A 204 -8.92 -5.97 0.94
N GLY A 205 -8.03 -5.08 1.39
CA GLY A 205 -7.17 -5.32 2.54
C GLY A 205 -7.94 -5.59 3.85
N ALA A 206 -9.10 -4.95 4.04
CA ALA A 206 -9.95 -5.21 5.19
C ALA A 206 -10.54 -6.63 5.17
N GLY A 207 -10.99 -7.10 3.99
CA GLY A 207 -11.43 -8.48 3.81
C GLY A 207 -10.30 -9.50 4.02
N LEU A 208 -9.10 -9.20 3.52
CA LEU A 208 -7.89 -10.03 3.70
C LEU A 208 -7.55 -10.21 5.17
N ILE A 209 -7.51 -9.11 5.94
CA ILE A 209 -7.30 -9.18 7.39
C ILE A 209 -8.44 -9.92 8.08
N GLY A 210 -9.70 -9.72 7.64
CA GLY A 210 -10.84 -10.47 8.15
C GLY A 210 -10.66 -11.98 8.05
N HIS A 211 -10.28 -12.50 6.88
CA HIS A 211 -9.99 -13.93 6.67
C HIS A 211 -8.81 -14.41 7.53
N LEU A 212 -7.70 -13.68 7.54
CA LEU A 212 -6.51 -14.05 8.31
C LEU A 212 -6.79 -14.08 9.81
N MET A 213 -7.44 -13.04 10.36
CA MET A 213 -7.76 -12.97 11.78
C MET A 213 -8.86 -13.97 12.17
N SER A 214 -9.80 -14.29 11.27
CA SER A 214 -10.71 -15.42 11.49
C SER A 214 -9.95 -16.73 11.67
N ALA A 215 -8.89 -16.98 10.87
CA ALA A 215 -8.05 -18.15 11.05
C ALA A 215 -7.25 -18.12 12.36
N VAL A 216 -6.69 -16.97 12.75
CA VAL A 216 -5.97 -16.77 14.02
C VAL A 216 -6.88 -17.12 15.21
N LEU A 217 -8.09 -16.56 15.22
CA LEU A 217 -9.08 -16.77 16.29
C LEU A 217 -9.57 -18.23 16.33
N ARG A 218 -9.89 -18.84 15.19
CA ARG A 218 -10.33 -20.25 15.13
C ARG A 218 -9.26 -21.23 15.61
N ARG A 219 -7.98 -20.88 15.42
CA ARG A 219 -6.82 -21.66 15.89
C ARG A 219 -6.43 -21.36 17.33
N ASN A 220 -7.19 -20.49 18.03
CA ASN A 220 -6.94 -20.06 19.40
C ASN A 220 -5.52 -19.51 19.62
N ILE A 221 -4.94 -18.82 18.63
CA ILE A 221 -3.65 -18.15 18.79
C ILE A 221 -3.88 -16.95 19.73
N PRO A 222 -3.18 -16.85 20.89
CA PRO A 222 -3.26 -15.70 21.76
C PRO A 222 -2.99 -14.38 21.02
N PHE A 223 -3.93 -13.43 21.13
CA PHE A 223 -3.89 -12.15 20.44
C PHE A 223 -4.28 -11.00 21.38
N TYR A 224 -3.39 -10.01 21.49
CA TYR A 224 -3.52 -8.89 22.42
C TYR A 224 -3.50 -7.55 21.69
N LEU A 225 -4.62 -6.81 21.76
CA LEU A 225 -4.72 -5.39 21.42
C LEU A 225 -4.17 -4.51 22.54
N TYR A 226 -4.03 -3.20 22.28
CA TYR A 226 -3.53 -2.21 23.24
C TYR A 226 -2.17 -2.59 23.87
N THR A 227 -1.36 -3.35 23.14
CA THR A 227 -0.11 -3.92 23.64
C THR A 227 1.06 -3.42 22.82
N ASP A 228 1.79 -2.47 23.38
CA ASP A 228 2.90 -1.80 22.73
C ASP A 228 4.23 -2.46 23.13
N VAL A 229 5.05 -2.84 22.16
CA VAL A 229 6.38 -3.42 22.41
C VAL A 229 7.39 -2.29 22.59
N ARG A 230 7.95 -2.18 23.79
CA ARG A 230 8.83 -1.08 24.19
C ARG A 230 10.31 -1.33 23.93
N SER A 231 10.75 -2.56 24.09
CA SER A 231 12.13 -2.95 23.86
C SER A 231 12.26 -4.44 23.59
N LEU A 232 13.36 -4.81 22.94
CA LEU A 232 13.77 -6.19 22.76
C LEU A 232 14.59 -6.65 23.97
N ILE A 233 14.33 -7.86 24.46
CA ILE A 233 15.14 -8.50 25.49
C ILE A 233 16.29 -9.24 24.78
N VAL A 234 17.52 -8.80 25.02
CA VAL A 234 18.73 -9.36 24.39
C VAL A 234 19.64 -9.97 25.45
N GLU A 235 20.00 -11.22 25.26
CA GLU A 235 20.91 -11.96 26.13
C GLU A 235 21.90 -12.73 25.25
N ASP A 236 23.20 -12.59 25.53
CA ASP A 236 24.30 -13.18 24.74
C ASP A 236 24.21 -12.89 23.23
N GLY A 237 23.71 -11.70 22.88
CA GLY A 237 23.55 -11.25 21.49
C GLY A 237 22.36 -11.86 20.75
N ARG A 238 21.56 -12.72 21.39
CA ARG A 238 20.30 -13.26 20.86
C ARG A 238 19.11 -12.48 21.40
N VAL A 239 18.16 -12.14 20.53
CA VAL A 239 16.84 -11.65 20.96
C VAL A 239 16.04 -12.82 21.53
N GLN A 240 15.70 -12.73 22.82
CA GLN A 240 14.99 -13.77 23.56
C GLN A 240 13.56 -13.39 23.95
N GLY A 241 13.10 -12.19 23.58
CA GLY A 241 11.76 -11.75 23.94
C GLY A 241 11.57 -10.25 23.80
N VAL A 242 10.49 -9.75 24.39
CA VAL A 242 10.12 -8.33 24.37
C VAL A 242 9.63 -7.87 25.74
N ILE A 243 9.81 -6.57 26.00
CA ILE A 243 9.06 -5.86 27.04
C ILE A 243 7.83 -5.26 26.38
N ALA A 244 6.65 -5.71 26.80
CA ALA A 244 5.36 -5.25 26.29
C ALA A 244 4.62 -4.41 27.35
N ARG A 245 3.99 -3.31 26.93
CA ARG A 245 3.19 -2.44 27.79
C ARG A 245 1.72 -2.54 27.43
N GLN A 246 0.88 -2.87 28.42
CA GLN A 246 -0.58 -2.84 28.30
C GLN A 246 -1.15 -1.96 29.43
N GLY A 247 -1.73 -0.82 29.05
CA GLY A 247 -2.12 0.21 30.02
C GLY A 247 -0.91 0.79 30.75
N ALA A 248 -0.94 0.77 32.09
CA ALA A 248 0.15 1.26 32.93
C ALA A 248 1.19 0.19 33.29
N ASN A 249 0.95 -1.07 32.91
CA ASN A 249 1.78 -2.21 33.31
C ASN A 249 2.71 -2.64 32.18
N GLU A 250 3.90 -3.09 32.55
CA GLU A 250 4.87 -3.72 31.65
C GLU A 250 5.05 -5.19 32.00
N PHE A 251 5.24 -6.00 30.97
CA PHE A 251 5.33 -7.46 31.05
C PHE A 251 6.50 -7.95 30.21
N ARG A 252 7.21 -8.95 30.72
CA ARG A 252 8.22 -9.69 29.96
C ARG A 252 7.52 -10.83 29.21
N ILE A 253 7.71 -10.86 27.90
CA ILE A 253 7.22 -11.94 27.03
C ILE A 253 8.45 -12.58 26.40
N MET A 254 8.82 -13.77 26.88
CA MET A 254 9.98 -14.52 26.41
C MET A 254 9.59 -15.38 25.19
N ALA A 255 10.50 -15.51 24.23
CA ALA A 255 10.35 -16.24 22.98
C ALA A 255 11.51 -17.24 22.80
N ARG A 256 11.21 -18.54 22.85
CA ARG A 256 12.24 -19.59 22.70
C ARG A 256 12.86 -19.60 21.30
N ARG A 257 12.05 -19.36 20.26
CA ARG A 257 12.42 -19.49 18.84
C ARG A 257 12.64 -18.15 18.15
N GLY A 258 11.90 -17.11 18.53
CA GLY A 258 12.23 -15.74 18.13
C GLY A 258 11.05 -14.77 18.09
N VAL A 259 11.39 -13.54 17.70
CA VAL A 259 10.49 -12.40 17.61
C VAL A 259 10.46 -11.90 16.17
N LEU A 260 9.27 -11.77 15.59
CA LEU A 260 9.07 -11.18 14.26
C LEU A 260 8.43 -9.80 14.36
N LEU A 261 9.08 -8.82 13.75
CA LEU A 261 8.60 -7.44 13.64
C LEU A 261 7.88 -7.24 12.29
N ALA A 262 6.57 -7.04 12.33
CA ALA A 262 5.74 -6.71 11.17
C ALA A 262 4.86 -5.49 11.46
N THR A 263 5.50 -4.42 11.96
CA THR A 263 4.86 -3.22 12.52
C THR A 263 4.57 -2.11 11.50
N GLY A 264 4.78 -2.37 10.21
CA GLY A 264 4.64 -1.36 9.15
C GLY A 264 5.86 -0.43 9.03
N SER A 265 5.66 0.71 8.35
CA SER A 265 6.69 1.73 8.13
C SER A 265 6.69 2.82 9.22
N ASN A 266 7.42 3.92 8.99
CA ASN A 266 7.61 5.03 9.91
C ASN A 266 6.82 6.31 9.61
N VAL A 267 5.87 6.27 8.66
CA VAL A 267 5.28 7.48 8.06
C VAL A 267 4.44 8.35 9.01
N ARG A 268 3.99 7.82 10.16
CA ARG A 268 3.29 8.61 11.20
C ARG A 268 4.22 9.19 12.26
N ASN A 269 5.53 8.93 12.16
CA ASN A 269 6.55 9.59 12.95
C ASN A 269 7.24 10.64 12.08
N GLU A 270 6.77 11.88 12.17
CA GLU A 270 7.26 12.99 11.33
C GLU A 270 8.78 13.18 11.51
N ALA A 271 9.28 13.16 12.74
CA ALA A 271 10.70 13.33 13.03
C ALA A 271 11.60 12.21 12.45
N LEU A 272 11.14 10.94 12.51
CA LEU A 272 11.87 9.83 11.90
C LEU A 272 11.83 9.89 10.36
N THR A 273 10.68 10.29 9.81
CA THR A 273 10.50 10.45 8.36
C THR A 273 11.37 11.56 7.80
N GLU A 274 11.42 12.72 8.46
CA GLU A 274 12.27 13.86 8.06
C GLU A 274 13.76 13.50 8.09
N ARG A 275 14.21 12.70 9.06
CA ARG A 275 15.63 12.27 9.15
C ARG A 275 16.05 11.31 8.04
N SER A 276 15.10 10.70 7.34
CA SER A 276 15.33 9.60 6.42
C SER A 276 14.83 9.84 4.99
N SER A 277 14.34 11.05 4.73
CA SER A 277 13.87 11.46 3.41
C SER A 277 14.60 12.72 2.97
N GLU A 278 15.09 12.73 1.73
CA GLU A 278 15.64 13.92 1.09
C GLU A 278 14.60 15.02 0.87
N PHE A 279 13.31 14.63 0.85
CA PHE A 279 12.18 15.50 0.60
C PHE A 279 11.27 15.54 1.85
N HIS A 280 10.88 16.73 2.33
CA HIS A 280 10.13 16.95 3.58
C HIS A 280 8.64 16.56 3.52
N ALA A 281 8.32 15.42 2.92
CA ALA A 281 6.97 14.86 2.91
C ALA A 281 6.70 14.08 4.20
N THR A 282 5.73 14.54 5.00
CA THR A 282 5.38 13.90 6.29
C THR A 282 3.91 13.48 6.37
N LYS A 283 3.09 13.80 5.36
CA LYS A 283 1.64 13.53 5.37
C LYS A 283 1.34 12.16 4.77
N THR A 284 0.33 11.45 5.26
CA THR A 284 0.09 10.06 4.85
C THR A 284 -1.36 9.65 5.02
N LEU A 285 -1.76 8.63 4.24
CA LEU A 285 -3.05 7.96 4.37
C LEU A 285 -3.06 6.89 5.48
N LEU A 286 -1.89 6.45 5.96
CA LEU A 286 -1.77 5.29 6.84
C LEU A 286 -2.24 5.60 8.28
N PRO A 287 -2.71 4.57 9.02
CA PRO A 287 -3.24 4.78 10.37
C PRO A 287 -2.14 5.20 11.36
N PRO A 288 -2.49 5.89 12.47
CA PRO A 288 -1.55 6.37 13.50
C PRO A 288 -0.55 5.34 14.01
N SER A 289 -0.89 4.06 13.98
CA SER A 289 -0.03 2.97 14.47
C SER A 289 1.18 2.67 13.57
N VAL A 290 1.35 3.35 12.43
CA VAL A 290 2.45 3.11 11.46
C VAL A 290 3.54 4.18 11.62
N ASP A 291 4.23 4.16 12.74
CA ASP A 291 5.13 5.21 13.24
C ASP A 291 6.59 4.72 13.48
N GLY A 292 6.92 3.51 13.01
CA GLY A 292 8.30 3.06 12.87
C GLY A 292 8.87 2.21 14.01
N ASP A 293 8.03 1.51 14.79
CA ASP A 293 8.46 0.67 15.92
C ASP A 293 9.64 -0.25 15.56
N ALA A 294 9.56 -0.98 14.44
CA ALA A 294 10.61 -1.92 14.04
C ALA A 294 11.98 -1.25 13.86
N ILE A 295 12.01 -0.03 13.31
CA ILE A 295 13.24 0.73 13.09
C ILE A 295 13.86 1.13 14.42
N VAL A 296 13.04 1.57 15.37
CA VAL A 296 13.50 1.94 16.72
C VAL A 296 14.00 0.71 17.45
N LEU A 297 13.16 -0.33 17.58
CA LEU A 297 13.45 -1.55 18.34
C LEU A 297 14.71 -2.26 17.85
N ALA A 298 14.84 -2.49 16.54
CA ALA A 298 16.01 -3.15 16.00
C ALA A 298 17.22 -2.21 15.92
N GLY A 299 17.01 -0.92 15.66
CA GLY A 299 18.08 0.08 15.60
C GLY A 299 18.85 0.21 16.92
N GLU A 300 18.16 0.14 18.05
CA GLU A 300 18.77 0.17 19.40
C GLU A 300 19.78 -0.96 19.65
N ILE A 301 19.65 -2.08 18.94
CA ILE A 301 20.52 -3.25 19.07
C ILE A 301 21.41 -3.49 17.85
N GLY A 302 21.56 -2.47 16.99
CA GLY A 302 22.46 -2.51 15.84
C GLY A 302 21.88 -3.14 14.56
N GLY A 303 20.55 -3.25 14.46
CA GLY A 303 19.85 -3.64 13.24
C GLY A 303 20.19 -2.73 12.06
N ALA A 304 20.52 -3.35 10.92
CA ALA A 304 20.85 -2.65 9.70
C ALA A 304 19.60 -2.06 9.06
N ILE A 305 19.71 -0.79 8.66
CA ILE A 305 18.63 -0.02 8.05
C ILE A 305 19.00 0.28 6.60
N SER A 306 18.05 0.07 5.70
CA SER A 306 18.10 0.50 4.31
C SER A 306 17.21 1.73 4.14
N ILE A 307 17.75 2.75 3.48
CA ILE A 307 17.00 3.92 3.02
C ILE A 307 17.18 3.96 1.50
N LYS A 308 16.08 3.81 0.78
CA LYS A 308 16.05 3.84 -0.69
C LYS A 308 14.97 4.80 -1.17
N PRO A 309 15.17 5.46 -2.33
CA PRO A 309 14.10 6.25 -2.93
C PRO A 309 12.91 5.34 -3.23
N GLN A 310 11.72 5.77 -2.85
CA GLN A 310 10.47 5.13 -3.23
C GLN A 310 9.87 5.93 -4.38
N PHE A 311 9.91 5.36 -5.58
CA PHE A 311 9.41 6.03 -6.77
C PHE A 311 7.90 5.94 -6.91
N GLN A 312 7.25 4.88 -6.42
CA GLN A 312 5.80 4.90 -6.26
C GLN A 312 5.44 5.93 -5.18
N GLN A 313 4.93 7.08 -5.61
CA GLN A 313 4.64 8.20 -4.74
C GLN A 313 3.20 8.68 -4.92
N ASP A 314 2.42 8.66 -3.84
CA ASP A 314 1.11 9.29 -3.82
C ASP A 314 1.27 10.81 -3.65
N LEU A 315 0.43 11.54 -4.38
CA LEU A 315 0.16 12.96 -4.15
C LEU A 315 -1.16 13.10 -3.39
N LEU A 316 -1.16 13.93 -2.37
CA LEU A 316 -2.23 14.03 -1.38
C LEU A 316 -2.99 15.34 -1.48
N TYR A 317 -4.30 15.25 -1.22
CA TYR A 317 -5.15 16.40 -0.93
C TYR A 317 -6.08 16.10 0.25
N VAL A 318 -6.73 17.14 0.75
CA VAL A 318 -7.71 17.07 1.85
C VAL A 318 -8.97 17.83 1.46
N ILE A 319 -10.11 17.37 1.99
CA ILE A 319 -11.37 18.10 1.90
C ILE A 319 -11.58 18.80 3.25
N PRO A 320 -11.75 20.14 3.27
CA PRO A 320 -11.89 20.87 4.53
C PRO A 320 -13.02 20.33 5.42
N GLY A 321 -12.72 20.18 6.71
CA GLY A 321 -13.68 19.69 7.72
C GLY A 321 -13.74 18.17 7.85
N GLU A 322 -13.10 17.41 6.97
CA GLU A 322 -13.02 15.95 7.10
C GLU A 322 -11.74 15.52 7.82
N GLU A 323 -11.90 14.72 8.86
CA GLU A 323 -10.81 14.26 9.70
C GLU A 323 -10.86 12.74 9.90
N HIS A 324 -9.69 12.18 10.15
CA HIS A 324 -9.49 10.80 10.50
C HIS A 324 -8.38 10.67 11.56
N TYR A 325 -8.72 10.09 12.71
CA TYR A 325 -7.87 10.01 13.90
C TYR A 325 -7.29 11.37 14.34
N GLY A 326 -8.10 12.44 14.33
CA GLY A 326 -7.69 13.79 14.74
C GLY A 326 -6.66 14.45 13.82
N THR A 327 -6.50 13.94 12.61
CA THR A 327 -5.71 14.55 11.53
C THR A 327 -6.59 14.73 10.29
N PRO A 328 -6.28 15.66 9.37
CA PRO A 328 -7.02 15.77 8.11
C PRO A 328 -7.13 14.42 7.38
N LEU A 329 -8.27 14.15 6.76
CA LEU A 329 -8.44 12.95 5.93
C LEU A 329 -7.73 13.14 4.59
N TYR A 330 -6.49 12.66 4.53
CA TYR A 330 -5.69 12.65 3.30
C TYR A 330 -6.22 11.64 2.28
N ARG A 331 -6.27 12.04 1.01
CA ARG A 331 -6.63 11.22 -0.15
C ARG A 331 -5.53 11.27 -1.19
N GLY A 332 -5.27 10.13 -1.83
CA GLY A 332 -4.24 10.01 -2.87
C GLY A 332 -4.85 10.14 -4.26
N VAL A 333 -4.26 10.98 -5.11
CA VAL A 333 -4.72 11.16 -6.51
C VAL A 333 -4.02 10.22 -7.49
N THR A 334 -2.80 9.78 -7.18
CA THR A 334 -1.93 9.02 -8.07
C THR A 334 -2.54 7.67 -8.47
N ASN A 335 -2.38 7.28 -9.75
CA ASN A 335 -2.98 6.08 -10.36
C ASN A 335 -4.53 6.04 -10.31
N ASN A 336 -5.18 7.15 -9.92
CA ASN A 336 -6.63 7.27 -9.74
C ASN A 336 -7.12 8.55 -10.43
N GLU A 337 -7.45 9.57 -9.65
CA GLU A 337 -8.00 10.86 -10.08
C GLU A 337 -7.08 11.57 -11.09
N SER A 338 -5.76 11.48 -10.92
CA SER A 338 -4.81 12.08 -11.86
C SER A 338 -4.72 11.32 -13.19
N GLY A 339 -5.17 10.06 -13.24
CA GLY A 339 -5.08 9.22 -14.43
C GLY A 339 -6.27 9.35 -15.39
N PHE A 340 -7.43 9.81 -14.92
CA PHE A 340 -8.64 9.96 -15.75
C PHE A 340 -8.47 11.03 -16.84
N PRO A 341 -9.10 10.89 -18.02
CA PRO A 341 -9.16 11.94 -19.05
C PRO A 341 -9.58 13.30 -18.49
N HIS A 342 -9.28 14.38 -19.21
CA HIS A 342 -9.65 15.75 -18.82
C HIS A 342 -8.96 16.22 -17.51
N SER A 343 -7.76 15.72 -17.23
CA SER A 343 -6.92 16.15 -16.10
C SER A 343 -5.44 16.14 -16.46
N ILE A 344 -4.64 16.98 -15.82
CA ILE A 344 -3.17 17.01 -15.90
C ILE A 344 -2.56 17.40 -14.54
N LEU A 345 -1.30 17.02 -14.32
CA LEU A 345 -0.49 17.50 -13.20
C LEU A 345 0.46 18.59 -13.71
N VAL A 346 0.50 19.72 -13.01
CA VAL A 346 1.38 20.84 -13.37
C VAL A 346 2.19 21.32 -12.17
N ASN A 347 3.37 21.86 -12.44
CA ASN A 347 4.21 22.52 -11.44
C ASN A 347 3.95 24.05 -11.40
N LEU A 348 4.73 24.79 -10.59
CA LEU A 348 4.63 26.25 -10.49
C LEU A 348 4.93 27.00 -11.79
N ASP A 349 5.71 26.40 -12.70
CA ASP A 349 6.05 26.99 -13.99
C ASP A 349 4.94 26.72 -15.04
N GLY A 350 3.84 26.07 -14.65
CA GLY A 350 2.72 25.75 -15.53
C GLY A 350 2.99 24.59 -16.49
N ASP A 351 4.07 23.83 -16.25
CA ASP A 351 4.49 22.71 -17.09
C ASP A 351 3.99 21.37 -16.52
N ARG A 352 3.55 20.47 -17.42
CA ARG A 352 3.45 19.04 -17.11
C ARG A 352 4.84 18.45 -16.90
N PHE A 353 4.93 17.41 -16.09
CA PHE A 353 6.23 16.82 -15.75
C PHE A 353 6.28 15.28 -15.73
N SER A 354 5.16 14.59 -15.97
CA SER A 354 5.07 13.13 -15.92
C SER A 354 3.84 12.60 -16.68
N ASP A 355 3.81 11.29 -16.95
CA ASP A 355 2.54 10.57 -17.12
C ASP A 355 1.81 10.55 -15.78
N GLU A 356 0.68 11.25 -15.71
CA GLU A 356 -0.12 11.39 -14.50
C GLU A 356 -0.81 10.10 -14.05
N SER A 357 -0.84 9.09 -14.93
CA SER A 357 -1.45 7.79 -14.66
C SER A 357 -0.47 6.78 -14.05
N ILE A 358 0.82 7.13 -13.92
CA ILE A 358 1.89 6.26 -13.39
C ILE A 358 2.66 6.93 -12.25
N GLY A 359 2.34 6.50 -11.03
CA GLY A 359 2.93 7.02 -9.79
C GLY A 359 4.45 6.89 -9.69
N GLN A 360 5.05 5.89 -10.34
CA GLN A 360 6.51 5.73 -10.39
C GLN A 360 7.19 6.90 -11.12
N GLN A 361 6.61 7.35 -12.23
CA GLN A 361 7.15 8.48 -12.99
C GLN A 361 6.92 9.79 -12.25
N VAL A 362 5.74 9.97 -11.62
CA VAL A 362 5.47 11.10 -10.73
C VAL A 362 6.52 11.16 -9.62
N GLY A 363 6.72 10.09 -8.86
CA GLY A 363 7.67 10.10 -7.74
C GLY A 363 9.13 10.30 -8.17
N ALA A 364 9.55 9.77 -9.32
CA ALA A 364 10.88 10.03 -9.86
C ALA A 364 11.08 11.52 -10.19
N THR A 365 10.09 12.15 -10.82
CA THR A 365 10.17 13.53 -11.31
C THR A 365 9.97 14.58 -10.22
N LEU A 366 9.25 14.28 -9.13
CA LEU A 366 9.14 15.16 -7.95
C LEU A 366 10.51 15.48 -7.32
N ARG A 367 11.51 14.63 -7.53
CA ARG A 367 12.87 14.78 -6.98
C ARG A 367 13.78 15.66 -7.82
N ASN A 368 13.32 16.17 -8.96
CA ASN A 368 14.09 17.08 -9.80
C ASN A 368 14.32 18.40 -9.06
N PHE A 369 15.58 18.70 -8.73
CA PHE A 369 15.98 19.91 -8.02
C PHE A 369 16.70 20.90 -8.96
N ASP A 370 16.16 22.11 -9.07
CA ASP A 370 16.80 23.20 -9.80
C ASP A 370 17.80 23.90 -8.88
N VAL A 371 19.09 23.69 -9.14
CA VAL A 371 20.19 24.27 -8.34
C VAL A 371 20.23 25.80 -8.44
N ARG A 372 19.82 26.39 -9.56
CA ARG A 372 19.87 27.85 -9.78
C ARG A 372 18.71 28.54 -9.08
N ARG A 373 17.51 27.96 -9.16
CA ARG A 373 16.31 28.46 -8.46
C ARG A 373 16.24 27.98 -7.01
N HIS A 374 17.11 27.04 -6.63
CA HIS A 374 17.22 26.44 -5.31
C HIS A 374 15.88 25.90 -4.78
N ARG A 375 15.16 25.17 -5.64
CA ARG A 375 13.88 24.54 -5.31
C ARG A 375 13.70 23.22 -6.06
N TYR A 376 12.86 22.35 -5.52
CA TYR A 376 12.28 21.26 -6.32
C TYR A 376 11.43 21.86 -7.44
N VAL A 377 11.63 21.38 -8.66
CA VAL A 377 10.94 21.92 -9.85
C VAL A 377 9.45 21.65 -9.77
N ASN A 378 9.09 20.45 -9.29
CA ASN A 378 7.72 19.92 -9.34
C ASN A 378 7.03 19.92 -7.97
N VAL A 379 7.56 20.67 -6.99
CA VAL A 379 6.92 20.83 -5.68
C VAL A 379 6.89 22.33 -5.32
N PRO A 380 5.71 22.89 -5.02
CA PRO A 380 4.39 22.26 -5.06
C PRO A 380 3.94 21.89 -6.49
N CYS A 381 2.97 21.00 -6.59
CA CYS A 381 2.29 20.64 -7.83
C CYS A 381 0.77 20.66 -7.64
N PHE A 382 0.05 20.69 -8.76
CA PHE A 382 -1.40 20.87 -8.78
C PHE A 382 -2.04 19.89 -9.76
N LEU A 383 -3.17 19.30 -9.37
CA LEU A 383 -4.08 18.67 -10.33
C LEU A 383 -4.93 19.76 -10.96
N VAL A 384 -4.93 19.83 -12.28
CA VAL A 384 -5.77 20.74 -13.07
C VAL A 384 -6.73 19.91 -13.92
N PHE A 385 -8.01 20.23 -13.85
CA PHE A 385 -9.08 19.56 -14.59
C PHE A 385 -10.17 20.54 -15.01
N ASP A 386 -11.11 20.10 -15.84
CA ASP A 386 -12.20 20.95 -16.36
C ASP A 386 -13.59 20.44 -15.96
N GLN A 387 -14.65 21.12 -16.38
CA GLN A 387 -16.02 20.72 -16.03
C GLN A 387 -16.38 19.32 -16.54
N THR A 388 -15.82 18.89 -17.69
CA THR A 388 -16.05 17.55 -18.24
C THR A 388 -15.54 16.47 -17.29
N TYR A 389 -14.38 16.69 -16.67
CA TYR A 389 -13.84 15.77 -15.66
C TYR A 389 -14.82 15.60 -14.51
N LEU A 390 -15.29 16.71 -13.93
CA LEU A 390 -16.12 16.67 -12.73
C LEU A 390 -17.49 16.03 -13.01
N ASP A 391 -18.08 16.36 -14.17
CA ASP A 391 -19.36 15.81 -14.62
C ASP A 391 -19.31 14.30 -14.92
N LYS A 392 -18.14 13.76 -15.29
CA LYS A 392 -17.97 12.33 -15.58
C LYS A 392 -17.51 11.53 -14.37
N TYR A 393 -16.48 12.00 -13.67
CA TYR A 393 -15.71 11.19 -12.73
C TYR A 393 -15.90 11.59 -11.27
N GLY A 394 -16.29 12.84 -11.00
CA GLY A 394 -16.28 13.39 -9.64
C GLY A 394 -14.87 13.59 -9.08
N LEU A 395 -14.78 14.04 -7.83
CA LEU A 395 -13.51 14.23 -7.10
C LEU A 395 -13.73 13.97 -5.60
N GLY A 396 -13.03 12.98 -5.03
CA GLY A 396 -13.17 12.65 -3.61
C GLY A 396 -14.61 12.32 -3.21
N SER A 397 -15.19 13.14 -2.32
CA SER A 397 -16.60 13.00 -1.92
C SER A 397 -17.59 13.73 -2.85
N ILE A 398 -17.12 14.54 -3.79
CA ILE A 398 -17.94 15.24 -4.79
C ILE A 398 -18.35 14.23 -5.88
N GLN A 399 -19.65 13.97 -6.01
CA GLN A 399 -20.20 13.09 -7.05
C GLN A 399 -20.55 13.88 -8.33
N PRO A 400 -20.61 13.21 -9.49
CA PRO A 400 -21.16 13.80 -10.71
C PRO A 400 -22.53 14.44 -10.49
N GLY A 401 -22.65 15.74 -10.82
CA GLY A 401 -23.87 16.53 -10.69
C GLY A 401 -24.07 17.23 -9.34
N ASP A 402 -23.18 17.02 -8.37
CA ASP A 402 -23.20 17.77 -7.11
C ASP A 402 -22.84 19.25 -7.33
N GLU A 403 -23.28 20.11 -6.41
CA GLU A 403 -22.85 21.51 -6.39
C GLU A 403 -21.36 21.60 -6.06
N VAL A 404 -20.63 22.41 -6.84
CA VAL A 404 -19.19 22.59 -6.65
C VAL A 404 -18.93 23.40 -5.37
N PRO A 405 -18.21 22.85 -4.39
CA PRO A 405 -17.98 23.54 -3.12
C PRO A 405 -16.96 24.68 -3.25
N ASP A 406 -17.10 25.71 -2.41
CA ASP A 406 -16.27 26.93 -2.42
C ASP A 406 -14.78 26.70 -2.17
N TRP A 407 -14.42 25.58 -1.53
CA TRP A 407 -13.01 25.25 -1.25
C TRP A 407 -12.26 24.81 -2.50
N LEU A 408 -12.96 24.32 -3.53
CA LEU A 408 -12.34 23.86 -4.76
C LEU A 408 -12.05 25.07 -5.66
N ILE A 409 -10.76 25.34 -5.88
CA ILE A 409 -10.31 26.50 -6.66
C ILE A 409 -10.79 26.35 -8.10
N LYS A 410 -11.48 27.37 -8.62
CA LYS A 410 -12.00 27.41 -9.98
C LYS A 410 -11.94 28.79 -10.62
N ASP A 411 -11.92 28.82 -11.96
CA ASP A 411 -12.06 30.03 -12.78
C ASP A 411 -12.60 29.69 -14.18
N ASP A 412 -13.29 30.62 -14.83
CA ASP A 412 -13.80 30.43 -16.21
C ASP A 412 -12.68 30.52 -17.28
N SER A 413 -11.47 30.92 -16.88
CA SER A 413 -10.32 31.06 -17.76
C SER A 413 -9.08 30.37 -17.21
N ILE A 414 -8.23 29.83 -18.09
CA ILE A 414 -6.95 29.22 -17.70
C ILE A 414 -6.05 30.22 -16.97
N LYS A 415 -6.05 31.49 -17.41
CA LYS A 415 -5.23 32.55 -16.79
C LYS A 415 -5.72 32.91 -15.39
N GLY A 416 -7.04 33.04 -15.19
CA GLY A 416 -7.61 33.31 -13.87
C GLY A 416 -7.42 32.13 -12.92
N LEU A 417 -7.49 30.89 -13.42
CA LEU A 417 -7.14 29.71 -12.62
C LEU A 417 -5.66 29.76 -12.20
N ALA A 418 -4.76 30.03 -13.13
CA ALA A 418 -3.33 30.12 -12.85
C ALA A 418 -3.02 31.20 -11.79
N GLU A 419 -3.65 32.37 -11.88
CA GLU A 419 -3.53 33.44 -10.88
C GLU A 419 -3.97 32.96 -9.48
N ARG A 420 -5.11 32.26 -9.39
CA ARG A 420 -5.63 31.71 -8.13
C ARG A 420 -4.75 30.62 -7.53
N LEU A 421 -4.05 29.85 -8.36
CA LEU A 421 -3.12 28.80 -7.93
C LEU A 421 -1.70 29.30 -7.65
N GLY A 422 -1.35 30.51 -8.12
CA GLY A 422 0.03 31.00 -8.09
C GLY A 422 0.96 30.29 -9.09
N VAL A 423 0.41 29.81 -10.21
CA VAL A 423 1.12 29.13 -11.30
C VAL A 423 1.37 30.12 -12.45
N ASP A 424 2.44 29.93 -13.24
CA ASP A 424 2.64 30.72 -14.47
C ASP A 424 1.48 30.50 -15.46
N GLY A 425 0.68 31.56 -15.67
CA GLY A 425 -0.47 31.52 -16.57
C GLY A 425 -0.11 31.39 -18.05
N GLU A 426 1.07 31.85 -18.48
CA GLU A 426 1.53 31.63 -19.86
C GLU A 426 1.97 30.17 -20.06
N GLY A 427 2.75 29.63 -19.13
CA GLY A 427 3.14 28.22 -19.08
C GLY A 427 1.91 27.31 -19.11
N LEU A 428 0.97 27.51 -18.19
CA LEU A 428 -0.23 26.68 -18.09
C LEU A 428 -1.08 26.71 -19.37
N THR A 429 -1.25 27.90 -19.96
CA THR A 429 -2.00 28.04 -21.22
C THR A 429 -1.34 27.25 -22.35
N LYS A 430 -0.01 27.32 -22.49
CA LYS A 430 0.74 26.57 -23.51
C LYS A 430 0.63 25.06 -23.27
N THR A 431 0.76 24.64 -22.01
CA THR A 431 0.65 23.24 -21.60
C THR A 431 -0.71 22.65 -21.92
N ILE A 432 -1.81 23.32 -21.56
CA ILE A 432 -3.16 22.85 -21.86
C ILE A 432 -3.41 22.79 -23.38
N GLN A 433 -2.99 23.82 -24.13
CA GLN A 433 -3.13 23.82 -25.59
C GLN A 433 -2.35 22.68 -26.26
N ARG A 434 -1.16 22.35 -25.76
CA ARG A 434 -0.36 21.22 -26.25
C ARG A 434 -1.01 19.89 -25.89
N PHE A 435 -1.42 19.71 -24.63
CA PHE A 435 -2.10 18.50 -24.16
C PHE A 435 -3.40 18.22 -24.92
N ASN A 436 -4.20 19.25 -25.22
CA ASN A 436 -5.45 19.08 -25.96
C ASN A 436 -5.22 18.49 -27.37
N LYS A 437 -4.13 18.89 -28.05
CA LYS A 437 -3.75 18.29 -29.35
C LYS A 437 -3.39 16.82 -29.22
N PHE A 438 -2.71 16.43 -28.14
CA PHE A 438 -2.40 15.03 -27.84
C PHE A 438 -3.65 14.22 -27.54
N ALA A 439 -4.58 14.79 -26.78
CA ALA A 439 -5.85 14.14 -26.47
C ALA A 439 -6.70 13.91 -27.73
N GLU A 440 -6.79 14.91 -28.63
CA GLU A 440 -7.45 14.77 -29.92
C GLU A 440 -6.79 13.70 -30.80
N ALA A 441 -5.45 13.63 -30.81
CA ALA A 441 -4.70 12.64 -31.57
C ALA A 441 -4.67 11.24 -30.93
N GLY A 442 -4.93 11.13 -29.62
CA GLY A 442 -4.80 9.89 -28.85
C GLY A 442 -3.41 9.51 -28.40
N LYS A 443 -2.44 10.41 -28.53
CA LYS A 443 -1.03 10.12 -28.25
C LYS A 443 -0.39 11.29 -27.54
N ASP A 444 0.08 11.03 -26.32
CA ASP A 444 0.87 11.97 -25.54
C ASP A 444 2.35 11.85 -25.92
N GLU A 445 2.83 12.78 -26.75
CA GLU A 445 4.22 12.77 -27.21
C GLU A 445 5.21 13.26 -26.15
N ASP A 446 4.75 13.85 -25.05
CA ASP A 446 5.63 14.38 -24.01
C ASP A 446 6.01 13.28 -23.00
N PHE A 447 5.02 12.48 -22.56
CA PHE A 447 5.24 11.51 -21.47
C PHE A 447 4.69 10.11 -21.73
N GLY A 448 4.01 9.86 -22.85
CA GLY A 448 3.47 8.53 -23.16
C GLY A 448 2.24 8.13 -22.34
N ARG A 449 1.46 9.09 -21.82
CA ARG A 449 0.25 8.79 -21.05
C ARG A 449 -0.75 7.92 -21.82
N GLY A 450 -1.16 6.83 -21.17
CA GLY A 450 -2.05 5.80 -21.72
C GLY A 450 -1.33 4.66 -22.46
N GLU A 451 0.01 4.65 -22.49
CA GLU A 451 0.79 3.54 -23.07
C GLU A 451 0.92 2.35 -22.10
N PHE A 452 0.79 2.57 -20.79
CA PHE A 452 0.82 1.51 -19.78
C PHE A 452 -0.53 0.78 -19.69
N PRO A 453 -0.57 -0.54 -19.97
CA PRO A 453 -1.81 -1.33 -19.87
C PRO A 453 -2.43 -1.29 -18.48
N PHE A 454 -1.58 -1.27 -17.44
CA PHE A 454 -2.01 -1.10 -16.05
C PHE A 454 -2.78 0.21 -15.83
N ALA A 455 -2.26 1.35 -16.29
CA ALA A 455 -2.91 2.65 -16.15
C ALA A 455 -4.31 2.64 -16.79
N ASN A 456 -4.42 2.05 -17.99
CA ASN A 456 -5.68 1.91 -18.72
C ASN A 456 -6.69 1.06 -17.93
N SER A 457 -6.24 0.00 -17.24
CA SER A 457 -7.09 -0.89 -16.46
C SER A 457 -7.62 -0.28 -15.15
N VAL A 458 -6.88 0.66 -14.54
CA VAL A 458 -7.22 1.21 -13.22
C VAL A 458 -7.87 2.59 -13.32
N SER A 459 -7.33 3.46 -14.16
CA SER A 459 -7.72 4.87 -14.29
C SER A 459 -8.09 5.28 -15.72
N GLY A 460 -8.19 4.34 -16.66
CA GLY A 460 -8.66 4.60 -18.00
C GLY A 460 -10.20 4.61 -18.10
N ASP A 461 -10.74 5.60 -18.80
CA ASP A 461 -12.11 5.57 -19.30
C ASP A 461 -12.14 4.87 -20.66
N LEU A 462 -12.51 3.59 -20.68
CA LEU A 462 -12.51 2.78 -21.90
C LEU A 462 -13.51 3.27 -22.97
N THR A 463 -14.47 4.11 -22.57
CA THR A 463 -15.42 4.77 -23.48
C THR A 463 -14.83 6.03 -24.13
N ASN A 464 -13.79 6.61 -23.52
CA ASN A 464 -13.07 7.74 -24.07
C ASN A 464 -12.16 7.28 -25.22
N LYS A 465 -12.34 7.88 -26.40
CA LYS A 465 -11.60 7.57 -27.62
C LYS A 465 -10.87 8.81 -28.13
N PRO A 466 -9.75 8.65 -28.84
CA PRO A 466 -9.08 7.39 -29.20
C PRO A 466 -8.28 6.73 -28.06
N ASN A 467 -7.97 7.43 -26.97
CA ASN A 467 -7.15 6.93 -25.87
C ASN A 467 -7.91 7.00 -24.53
N PRO A 468 -7.92 5.94 -23.70
CA PRO A 468 -8.71 5.89 -22.48
C PRO A 468 -8.26 6.85 -21.37
N ASN A 469 -7.05 7.42 -21.44
CA ASN A 469 -6.49 8.30 -20.41
C ASN A 469 -6.29 9.74 -20.89
N LEU A 470 -6.61 10.05 -22.14
CA LEU A 470 -6.43 11.40 -22.70
C LEU A 470 -7.77 12.02 -23.11
N GLY A 471 -8.13 13.12 -22.46
CA GLY A 471 -9.32 13.91 -22.79
C GLY A 471 -8.96 15.40 -22.78
N PRO A 472 -9.40 16.18 -23.77
CA PRO A 472 -9.04 17.60 -23.85
C PRO A 472 -9.64 18.39 -22.68
N LEU A 473 -8.84 19.30 -22.12
CA LEU A 473 -9.21 20.29 -21.10
C LEU A 473 -9.69 21.56 -21.81
N ASN A 474 -10.99 21.65 -22.13
CA ASN A 474 -11.52 22.77 -22.92
C ASN A 474 -12.93 23.23 -22.52
N GLN A 475 -13.52 22.66 -21.46
CA GLN A 475 -14.83 23.06 -20.95
C GLN A 475 -14.70 23.80 -19.61
N PRO A 476 -14.79 25.15 -19.59
CA PRO A 476 -14.79 25.90 -18.34
C PRO A 476 -16.06 25.61 -17.51
N PRO A 477 -16.04 25.87 -16.18
CA PRO A 477 -14.89 26.35 -15.42
C PRO A 477 -13.75 25.33 -15.34
N TYR A 478 -12.53 25.85 -15.21
CA TYR A 478 -11.33 25.06 -14.93
C TYR A 478 -11.11 25.01 -13.43
N PHE A 479 -10.63 23.87 -12.95
CA PHE A 479 -10.42 23.60 -11.54
C PHE A 479 -8.95 23.33 -11.24
N GLY A 480 -8.54 23.65 -10.03
CA GLY A 480 -7.19 23.41 -9.53
C GLY A 480 -7.21 22.88 -8.11
N LEU A 481 -6.40 21.86 -7.85
CA LEU A 481 -6.25 21.24 -6.54
C LEU A 481 -4.77 21.20 -6.17
N PRO A 482 -4.33 21.97 -5.15
CA PRO A 482 -2.97 21.86 -4.62
C PRO A 482 -2.72 20.46 -4.06
N LEU A 483 -1.54 19.92 -4.36
CA LEU A 483 -1.14 18.59 -3.95
C LEU A 483 0.16 18.61 -3.15
N GLU A 484 0.23 17.75 -2.15
CA GLU A 484 1.43 17.52 -1.34
C GLU A 484 1.92 16.08 -1.51
N PRO A 485 3.23 15.83 -1.69
CA PRO A 485 3.71 14.46 -1.73
C PRO A 485 3.51 13.73 -0.41
N ALA A 486 3.09 12.47 -0.49
CA ALA A 486 2.95 11.61 0.68
C ALA A 486 4.32 11.27 1.30
N ALA A 487 4.33 11.03 2.61
CA ALA A 487 5.48 10.50 3.33
C ALA A 487 5.90 9.16 2.73
N ALA A 488 7.18 9.05 2.39
CA ALA A 488 7.76 7.82 1.89
C ALA A 488 8.07 6.89 3.07
N GLY A 489 7.61 5.62 2.99
CA GLY A 489 7.99 4.55 3.92
C GLY A 489 9.36 3.95 3.57
N SER A 490 10.36 4.80 3.30
CA SER A 490 11.67 4.43 2.74
C SER A 490 12.63 3.80 3.75
N THR A 491 12.39 3.96 5.06
CA THR A 491 13.25 3.46 6.13
C THR A 491 12.82 2.08 6.57
N ARG A 492 13.65 1.09 6.28
CA ARG A 492 13.29 -0.33 6.44
C ARG A 492 14.47 -1.16 6.96
N LEU A 493 14.19 -2.24 7.68
CA LEU A 493 15.23 -3.16 8.16
C LEU A 493 15.78 -4.03 7.02
N VAL A 494 17.10 -4.20 6.99
CA VAL A 494 17.74 -5.18 6.10
C VAL A 494 17.54 -6.57 6.70
N THR A 495 17.03 -7.50 5.89
CA THR A 495 16.87 -8.91 6.27
C THR A 495 17.59 -9.83 5.28
N ASN A 496 17.97 -11.03 5.71
CA ASN A 496 18.42 -12.07 4.78
C ASN A 496 17.23 -12.81 4.13
N GLU A 497 17.54 -13.80 3.30
CA GLU A 497 16.59 -14.68 2.62
C GLU A 497 15.69 -15.50 3.55
N LEU A 498 16.04 -15.61 4.84
CA LEU A 498 15.28 -16.29 5.89
C LEU A 498 14.47 -15.31 6.76
N ALA A 499 14.38 -14.04 6.32
CA ALA A 499 13.74 -12.93 7.01
C ALA A 499 14.37 -12.54 8.36
N GLN A 500 15.59 -13.01 8.66
CA GLN A 500 16.32 -12.59 9.86
C GLN A 500 16.82 -11.16 9.70
N VAL A 501 16.67 -10.33 10.73
CA VAL A 501 17.20 -8.96 10.73
C VAL A 501 18.73 -9.03 10.73
N MET A 502 19.35 -8.29 9.82
CA MET A 502 20.81 -8.20 9.74
C MET A 502 21.32 -7.13 10.71
N HIS A 503 22.42 -7.41 11.39
CA HIS A 503 23.17 -6.41 12.14
C HIS A 503 23.98 -5.55 11.16
N LEU A 504 24.27 -4.30 11.50
CA LEU A 504 25.15 -3.37 10.77
C LEU A 504 26.59 -3.90 10.50
N ARG A 505 26.96 -5.04 11.08
CA ARG A 505 28.27 -5.70 10.91
C ARG A 505 28.21 -6.85 9.90
N GLY A 506 27.03 -7.16 9.35
CA GLY A 506 26.83 -8.13 8.27
C GLY A 506 26.30 -9.50 8.70
N GLN A 507 26.27 -9.81 10.00
CA GLN A 507 25.69 -11.07 10.51
C GLN A 507 24.20 -10.91 10.86
N ALA A 508 23.43 -11.99 10.76
CA ALA A 508 22.06 -12.02 11.27
C ALA A 508 22.04 -11.81 12.80
N ILE A 509 21.03 -11.12 13.32
CA ILE A 509 20.74 -11.01 14.75
C ILE A 509 19.95 -12.25 15.16
N PRO A 510 20.52 -13.17 15.95
CA PRO A 510 19.84 -14.41 16.31
C PRO A 510 18.52 -14.13 17.04
N GLY A 511 17.46 -14.84 16.65
CA GLY A 511 16.14 -14.73 17.25
C GLY A 511 15.30 -13.52 16.79
N LEU A 512 15.80 -12.68 15.87
CA LEU A 512 15.06 -11.52 15.37
C LEU A 512 14.75 -11.63 13.88
N TYR A 513 13.48 -11.41 13.53
CA TYR A 513 12.97 -11.44 12.16
C TYR A 513 12.18 -10.17 11.84
N ALA A 514 12.06 -9.83 10.56
CA ALA A 514 11.18 -8.76 10.11
C ALA A 514 10.57 -9.08 8.74
N CYS A 515 9.35 -8.62 8.50
CA CYS A 515 8.69 -8.75 7.20
C CYS A 515 7.71 -7.62 6.88
N GLY A 516 7.18 -7.61 5.66
CA GLY A 516 6.28 -6.57 5.17
C GLY A 516 6.97 -5.21 5.09
N SER A 517 6.24 -4.12 5.34
CA SER A 517 6.80 -2.77 5.25
C SER A 517 7.82 -2.42 6.34
N ALA A 518 8.04 -3.30 7.32
CA ALA A 518 9.12 -3.18 8.29
C ALA A 518 10.49 -3.62 7.71
N SER A 519 10.49 -4.46 6.68
CA SER A 519 11.70 -4.97 6.01
C SER A 519 11.89 -4.34 4.62
N ALA A 520 13.15 -4.19 4.20
CA ALA A 520 13.53 -3.61 2.93
C ALA A 520 12.92 -4.39 1.74
N HIS A 521 12.68 -3.69 0.63
CA HIS A 521 12.18 -4.35 -0.58
C HIS A 521 13.19 -5.34 -1.13
N TYR A 522 12.76 -6.59 -1.26
CA TYR A 522 13.54 -7.64 -1.91
C TYR A 522 13.75 -7.36 -3.41
N TYR A 523 12.80 -6.62 -4.02
CA TYR A 523 12.79 -6.25 -5.45
C TYR A 523 13.26 -4.81 -5.71
N GLY A 524 14.02 -4.19 -4.79
CA GLY A 524 14.64 -2.88 -5.04
C GLY A 524 13.69 -1.68 -5.02
N ILE A 525 13.85 -0.76 -5.98
CA ILE A 525 13.25 0.59 -5.93
C ILE A 525 12.04 0.81 -6.85
N GLY A 526 11.77 -0.11 -7.78
CA GLY A 526 10.57 -0.10 -8.60
C GLY A 526 9.32 -0.48 -7.80
N TYR A 527 8.20 -0.61 -8.49
CA TYR A 527 6.93 -0.97 -7.87
C TYR A 527 6.06 -1.86 -8.75
N GLN A 528 5.44 -2.85 -8.12
CA GLN A 528 4.36 -3.65 -8.65
C GLN A 528 3.32 -3.82 -7.53
N ALA A 529 2.04 -3.61 -7.88
CA ALA A 529 0.96 -3.83 -6.92
C ALA A 529 1.00 -5.26 -6.37
N GLY A 530 0.90 -5.38 -5.05
CA GLY A 530 0.85 -6.66 -4.35
C GLY A 530 2.20 -7.29 -3.99
N CYS A 531 3.34 -6.79 -4.46
CA CYS A 531 4.65 -7.31 -4.06
C CYS A 531 4.96 -7.09 -2.57
N GLU A 532 4.50 -5.99 -1.96
CA GLU A 532 4.67 -5.75 -0.51
C GLU A 532 3.88 -6.78 0.33
N LEU A 533 2.62 -7.04 -0.01
CA LEU A 533 1.77 -8.01 0.68
C LEU A 533 2.21 -9.45 0.39
N GLY A 534 2.62 -9.75 -0.84
CA GLY A 534 3.26 -11.01 -1.21
C GLY A 534 4.54 -11.26 -0.41
N GLY A 535 5.36 -10.23 -0.24
CA GLY A 535 6.55 -10.28 0.62
C GLY A 535 6.19 -10.50 2.09
N ALA A 536 5.18 -9.80 2.61
CA ALA A 536 4.71 -9.98 3.99
C ALA A 536 4.27 -11.43 4.25
N MET A 537 3.51 -12.03 3.32
CA MET A 537 3.09 -13.43 3.37
C MET A 537 4.29 -14.39 3.36
N THR A 538 5.17 -14.22 2.37
CA THR A 538 6.25 -15.16 2.07
C THR A 538 7.35 -15.11 3.14
N PHE A 539 7.80 -13.91 3.51
CA PHE A 539 8.83 -13.76 4.53
C PHE A 539 8.30 -13.99 5.95
N GLY A 540 7.00 -13.74 6.21
CA GLY A 540 6.37 -14.19 7.45
C GLY A 540 6.33 -15.72 7.57
N TYR A 541 6.01 -16.41 6.47
CA TYR A 541 6.04 -17.87 6.38
C TYR A 541 7.47 -18.43 6.54
N LEU A 542 8.47 -17.85 5.87
CA LEU A 542 9.87 -18.25 5.99
C LEU A 542 10.42 -18.04 7.39
N ALA A 543 10.14 -16.90 8.02
CA ALA A 543 10.57 -16.62 9.40
C ALA A 543 10.05 -17.69 10.37
N ALA A 544 8.78 -18.06 10.25
CA ALA A 544 8.17 -19.10 11.08
C ALA A 544 8.80 -20.48 10.86
N LYS A 545 9.05 -20.88 9.60
CA LYS A 545 9.74 -22.14 9.29
C LYS A 545 11.17 -22.16 9.83
N HIS A 546 11.90 -21.07 9.66
CA HIS A 546 13.26 -20.95 10.18
C HIS A 546 13.29 -21.02 11.71
N ALA A 547 12.40 -20.27 12.37
CA ALA A 547 12.27 -20.29 13.83
C ALA A 547 11.92 -21.69 14.37
N ALA A 548 11.07 -22.45 13.66
CA ALA A 548 10.72 -23.81 14.07
C ALA A 548 11.88 -24.82 13.92
N ALA A 549 12.80 -24.58 12.97
CA ALA A 549 13.88 -25.52 12.65
C ALA A 549 15.03 -25.54 13.68
N GLY A 550 15.22 -24.49 14.48
CA GLY A 550 16.30 -24.45 15.48
C GLY A 550 16.71 -23.06 15.91
#